data_AF-D7CJV3-F1
#
_entry.id   AF-D7CJV3-F1
#
_cell.length_a   1.000
_cell.length_b   1.000
_cell.length_c   1.000
_cell.angle_alpha   90.00
_cell.angle_beta   90.00
_cell.angle_gamma   90.00
#
_symmetry.space_group_name_H-M   'P 1'
#
loop_
_entity.id
_entity.type
_entity.pdbx_description
1 polymer ?
#
loop_
_entity_poly.entity_id
_entity_poly.type
_entity_poly.pdbx_seq_one_letter_code
_entity_poly.pdbx_strand_id
1 'polypeptide(L)'
;MPECIICRRKVLMVDQKGLCGECRAAATLEVATRLDTIYLHYRTVQGSDDFEECLKSCDLIIKEAEALLPYEKLEIEVAPPLPSEIIDMMREIKDDIIMEEAERLLQSLDANTAADSGRLPIPPRSCGEAALKLRELKSMMSAPSRLADIEREFEEKYRTSIMD
;
A
#
# COMPACT_ATOMS: atom_id res chain seq x y z
N MET A 1 41.67 3.42 -16.80
CA MET A 1 40.43 3.08 -17.53
C MET A 1 39.28 3.32 -16.59
N PRO A 2 38.24 4.05 -17.01
CA PRO A 2 37.02 4.16 -16.23
C PRO A 2 36.37 2.78 -16.02
N GLU A 3 35.62 2.65 -14.93
CA GLU A 3 34.92 1.43 -14.54
C GLU A 3 33.42 1.74 -14.41
N CYS A 4 32.57 0.87 -14.96
CA CYS A 4 31.12 1.04 -14.88
C CYS A 4 30.60 0.77 -13.46
N ILE A 5 29.80 1.69 -12.90
CA ILE A 5 29.28 1.57 -11.52
C ILE A 5 28.32 0.39 -11.32
N ILE A 6 27.62 -0.04 -12.39
CA ILE A 6 26.69 -1.19 -12.36
C ILE A 6 27.46 -2.50 -12.59
N CYS A 7 28.06 -2.68 -13.76
CA CYS A 7 28.64 -3.98 -14.14
C CYS A 7 30.10 -4.17 -13.74
N ARG A 8 30.77 -3.17 -13.15
CA ARG A 8 32.18 -3.20 -12.69
C ARG A 8 33.21 -3.57 -13.75
N ARG A 9 32.82 -3.55 -15.04
CA ARG A 9 33.73 -3.75 -16.16
C ARG A 9 34.53 -2.47 -16.41
N LYS A 10 35.84 -2.63 -16.61
CA LYS A 10 36.71 -1.56 -17.14
C LYS A 10 36.37 -1.34 -18.61
N VAL A 11 36.05 -0.11 -18.97
CA VAL A 11 35.60 0.26 -20.33
C VAL A 11 36.42 1.43 -20.85
N LEU A 12 36.29 1.73 -22.15
CA LEU A 12 36.96 2.88 -22.76
C LEU A 12 36.33 4.21 -22.34
N MET A 13 35.01 4.22 -22.12
CA MET A 13 34.24 5.42 -21.79
C MET A 13 33.06 5.07 -20.89
N VAL A 14 32.76 5.97 -19.96
CA VAL A 14 31.53 6.01 -19.16
C VAL A 14 30.88 7.38 -19.32
N ASP A 15 29.59 7.47 -19.06
CA ASP A 15 28.89 8.76 -19.01
C ASP A 15 29.18 9.54 -17.71
N GLN A 16 28.50 10.68 -17.53
CA GLN A 16 28.64 11.53 -16.33
C GLN A 16 28.23 10.83 -15.03
N LYS A 17 27.45 9.75 -15.11
CA LYS A 17 27.00 8.94 -13.98
C LYS A 17 27.84 7.67 -13.81
N GLY A 18 28.92 7.52 -14.58
CA GLY A 18 29.80 6.37 -14.49
C GLY A 18 29.22 5.08 -15.10
N LEU A 19 28.23 5.19 -16.00
CA LEU A 19 27.63 4.05 -16.70
C LEU A 19 28.30 3.82 -18.05
N CYS A 20 28.54 2.55 -18.39
CA CYS A 20 28.82 2.19 -19.78
C CYS A 20 27.54 2.25 -20.62
N GLY A 21 27.68 2.34 -21.95
CA GLY A 21 26.53 2.49 -22.86
C GLY A 21 25.47 1.39 -22.71
N GLU A 22 25.89 0.13 -22.52
CA GLU A 22 24.97 -1.00 -22.30
C GLU A 22 24.19 -0.84 -20.98
N CYS A 23 24.87 -0.53 -19.87
CA CYS A 23 24.22 -0.36 -18.58
C CYS A 23 23.30 0.85 -18.55
N ARG A 24 23.66 1.95 -19.24
CA ARG A 24 22.80 3.12 -19.38
C ARG A 24 21.51 2.79 -20.12
N ALA A 25 21.60 2.11 -21.26
CA ALA A 25 20.44 1.72 -22.05
C ALA A 25 19.53 0.77 -21.26
N ALA A 26 20.12 -0.24 -20.59
CA ALA A 26 19.38 -1.18 -19.75
C ALA A 26 18.67 -0.50 -18.58
N ALA A 27 19.38 0.38 -17.85
CA ALA A 27 18.79 1.13 -16.73
C ALA A 27 17.63 2.02 -17.19
N THR A 28 17.79 2.72 -18.32
CA THR A 28 16.74 3.59 -18.87
C THR A 28 15.48 2.79 -19.21
N LEU A 29 15.64 1.63 -19.85
CA LEU A 29 14.52 0.77 -20.22
C LEU A 29 13.82 0.18 -18.99
N GLU A 30 14.59 -0.28 -17.99
CA GLU A 30 14.05 -0.81 -16.74
C GLU A 30 13.24 0.28 -16.02
N VAL A 31 13.83 1.46 -15.82
CA VAL A 31 13.15 2.59 -15.16
C VAL A 31 11.84 2.94 -15.85
N ALA A 32 11.85 3.09 -17.19
CA ALA A 32 10.64 3.40 -17.94
C ALA A 32 9.54 2.34 -17.77
N THR A 33 9.90 1.05 -17.89
CA THR A 33 8.93 -0.05 -17.80
C THR A 33 8.29 -0.14 -16.41
N ARG A 34 9.08 0.08 -15.36
CA ARG A 34 8.60 0.08 -13.98
C ARG A 34 7.68 1.27 -13.71
N LEU A 35 8.04 2.46 -14.19
CA LEU A 35 7.20 3.65 -14.06
C LEU A 35 5.86 3.50 -14.78
N ASP A 36 5.85 2.92 -15.98
CA ASP A 36 4.59 2.62 -16.70
C ASP A 36 3.69 1.68 -15.89
N THR A 37 4.29 0.67 -15.24
CA THR A 37 3.57 -0.28 -14.39
C THR A 37 3.04 0.40 -13.12
N ILE A 38 3.85 1.23 -12.47
CA ILE A 38 3.43 2.05 -11.32
C ILE A 38 2.23 2.92 -11.71
N TYR A 39 2.30 3.60 -12.84
CA TYR A 39 1.23 4.49 -13.29
C TYR A 39 -0.07 3.74 -13.60
N LEU A 40 0.03 2.56 -14.20
CA LEU A 40 -1.12 1.69 -14.45
C LEU A 40 -1.83 1.33 -13.15
N HIS A 41 -1.11 0.84 -12.14
CA HIS A 41 -1.69 0.46 -10.86
C HIS A 41 -2.17 1.67 -10.07
N TYR A 42 -1.51 2.81 -10.18
CA TYR A 42 -1.95 4.04 -9.51
C TYR A 42 -3.33 4.48 -10.02
N ARG A 43 -3.59 4.36 -11.32
CA ARG A 43 -4.93 4.59 -11.88
C ARG A 43 -5.99 3.64 -11.33
N THR A 44 -5.63 2.38 -11.06
CA THR A 44 -6.54 1.43 -10.41
C THR A 44 -6.88 1.89 -9.00
N VAL A 45 -5.88 2.30 -8.20
CA VAL A 45 -6.10 2.82 -6.84
C VAL A 45 -7.01 4.05 -6.84
N GLN A 46 -6.89 4.93 -7.83
CA GLN A 46 -7.71 6.14 -7.92
C GLN A 46 -9.14 5.91 -8.44
N GLY A 47 -9.39 4.80 -9.14
CA GLY A 47 -10.61 4.61 -9.92
C GLY A 47 -11.44 3.39 -9.56
N SER A 48 -10.94 2.48 -8.72
CA SER A 48 -11.65 1.27 -8.29
C SER A 48 -12.28 1.46 -6.92
N ASP A 49 -13.52 0.99 -6.77
CA ASP A 49 -14.20 0.88 -5.48
C ASP A 49 -13.91 -0.47 -4.80
N ASP A 50 -13.21 -1.38 -5.48
CA ASP A 50 -12.85 -2.71 -4.96
C ASP A 50 -11.65 -2.60 -4.00
N PHE A 51 -11.93 -2.82 -2.73
CA PHE A 51 -10.95 -2.80 -1.65
C PHE A 51 -9.75 -3.73 -1.90
N GLU A 52 -10.00 -4.98 -2.31
CA GLU A 52 -8.93 -5.97 -2.52
C GLU A 52 -8.05 -5.58 -3.72
N GLU A 53 -8.67 -5.06 -4.78
CA GLU A 53 -7.95 -4.60 -5.97
C GLU A 53 -7.07 -3.38 -5.64
N CYS A 54 -7.59 -2.44 -4.86
CA CYS A 54 -6.86 -1.26 -4.40
C CYS A 54 -5.67 -1.62 -3.52
N LEU A 55 -5.84 -2.51 -2.53
CA LEU A 55 -4.72 -2.99 -1.70
C LEU A 55 -3.64 -3.68 -2.52
N LYS A 56 -4.05 -4.60 -3.40
CA LYS A 56 -3.12 -5.33 -4.27
C LYS A 56 -2.37 -4.36 -5.19
N SER A 57 -3.05 -3.34 -5.71
CA SER A 57 -2.41 -2.32 -6.55
C SER A 57 -1.41 -1.48 -5.75
N CYS A 58 -1.71 -1.11 -4.50
CA CYS A 58 -0.74 -0.44 -3.62
C CYS A 58 0.52 -1.28 -3.40
N ASP A 59 0.36 -2.57 -3.08
CA ASP A 59 1.50 -3.48 -2.86
C ASP A 59 2.34 -3.66 -4.12
N LEU A 60 1.71 -3.72 -5.30
CA LEU A 60 2.41 -3.77 -6.57
C LEU A 60 3.20 -2.48 -6.82
N ILE A 61 2.61 -1.31 -6.61
CA ILE A 61 3.34 -0.03 -6.77
C ILE A 61 4.56 0.03 -5.85
N ILE A 62 4.40 -0.33 -4.58
CA ILE A 62 5.50 -0.35 -3.61
C ILE A 62 6.62 -1.27 -4.09
N LYS A 63 6.29 -2.49 -4.53
CA LYS A 63 7.26 -3.46 -5.05
C LYS A 63 8.02 -2.93 -6.27
N GLU A 64 7.31 -2.31 -7.21
CA GLU A 64 7.93 -1.76 -8.42
C GLU A 64 8.82 -0.55 -8.09
N ALA A 65 8.42 0.30 -7.13
CA ALA A 65 9.24 1.40 -6.64
C ALA A 65 10.47 0.92 -5.85
N GLU A 66 10.35 -0.14 -5.04
CA GLU A 66 11.49 -0.76 -4.34
C GLU A 66 12.56 -1.26 -5.32
N ALA A 67 12.15 -1.81 -6.47
CA ALA A 67 13.06 -2.21 -7.53
C ALA A 67 13.83 -1.03 -8.16
N LEU A 68 13.31 0.20 -8.00
CA LEU A 68 13.94 1.43 -8.50
C LEU A 68 14.91 2.09 -7.51
N LEU A 69 14.84 1.75 -6.21
CA LEU A 69 15.73 2.30 -5.17
C LEU A 69 17.24 2.18 -5.47
N PRO A 70 17.76 1.10 -6.09
CA PRO A 70 19.17 1.04 -6.45
C PRO A 70 19.57 2.14 -7.44
N TYR A 71 18.69 2.53 -8.37
CA TYR A 71 18.97 3.60 -9.33
C TYR A 71 18.98 4.97 -8.65
N GLU A 72 18.02 5.21 -7.75
CA GLU A 72 17.98 6.42 -6.91
C GLU A 72 19.27 6.57 -6.08
N LYS A 73 19.73 5.50 -5.41
CA LYS A 73 20.97 5.51 -4.61
C LYS A 73 22.23 5.77 -5.43
N LEU A 74 22.22 5.38 -6.71
CA LEU A 74 23.31 5.62 -7.65
C LEU A 74 23.18 6.98 -8.36
N GLU A 75 22.20 7.79 -7.97
CA GLU A 75 21.84 9.06 -8.61
C GLU A 75 21.59 8.91 -10.12
N ILE A 76 21.19 7.72 -10.55
CA ILE A 76 20.73 7.47 -11.92
C ILE A 76 19.33 8.08 -12.00
N GLU A 77 19.08 8.81 -13.08
CA GLU A 77 17.84 9.57 -13.23
C GLU A 77 16.62 8.64 -13.16
N VAL A 78 15.85 8.80 -12.08
CA VAL A 78 14.51 8.25 -11.93
C VAL A 78 13.56 9.45 -11.99
N ALA A 79 12.47 9.33 -12.75
CA ALA A 79 11.52 10.43 -12.88
C ALA A 79 10.91 10.78 -11.50
N PRO A 80 10.62 12.06 -11.21
CA PRO A 80 9.94 12.45 -9.99
C PRO A 80 8.47 12.01 -10.02
N PRO A 81 7.86 11.68 -8.85
CA PRO A 81 8.46 11.63 -7.51
C PRO A 81 9.49 10.50 -7.35
N LEU A 82 10.44 10.66 -6.41
CA LEU A 82 11.49 9.66 -6.19
C LEU A 82 10.89 8.30 -5.77
N PRO A 83 11.54 7.16 -6.08
CA PRO A 83 11.04 5.86 -5.67
C PRO A 83 10.79 5.74 -4.15
N SER A 84 11.68 6.30 -3.34
CA SER A 84 11.49 6.41 -1.89
C SER A 84 10.20 7.15 -1.51
N GLU A 85 9.93 8.30 -2.14
CA GLU A 85 8.72 9.10 -1.94
C GLU A 85 7.46 8.35 -2.39
N ILE A 86 7.54 7.61 -3.51
CA ILE A 86 6.42 6.78 -4.00
C ILE A 86 6.06 5.70 -2.96
N ILE A 87 7.07 5.05 -2.38
CA ILE A 87 6.84 3.99 -1.37
C ILE A 87 6.13 4.57 -0.16
N ASP A 88 6.59 5.70 0.35
CA ASP A 88 6.00 6.33 1.55
C ASP A 88 4.57 6.81 1.27
N MET A 89 4.35 7.51 0.15
CA MET A 89 3.02 7.94 -0.29
C MET A 89 2.06 6.75 -0.42
N MET A 90 2.49 5.66 -1.04
CA MET A 90 1.60 4.50 -1.23
C MET A 90 1.31 3.74 0.05
N ARG A 91 2.22 3.75 1.03
CA ARG A 91 1.93 3.19 2.37
C ARG A 91 0.88 4.00 3.09
N GLU A 92 0.94 5.33 3.01
CA GLU A 92 -0.07 6.22 3.57
C GLU A 92 -1.44 5.98 2.91
N ILE A 93 -1.49 5.97 1.58
CA ILE A 93 -2.72 5.70 0.82
C ILE A 93 -3.29 4.31 1.18
N LYS A 94 -2.43 3.29 1.27
CA LYS A 94 -2.86 1.94 1.66
C LYS A 94 -3.49 1.93 3.05
N ASP A 95 -2.86 2.61 4.02
CA ASP A 95 -3.39 2.72 5.38
C ASP A 95 -4.73 3.47 5.41
N ASP A 96 -4.90 4.51 4.59
CA ASP A 96 -6.16 5.26 4.48
C ASP A 96 -7.29 4.37 3.92
N ILE A 97 -7.02 3.60 2.87
CA ILE A 97 -7.99 2.63 2.30
C ILE A 97 -8.41 1.59 3.35
N ILE A 98 -7.47 1.12 4.17
CA ILE A 98 -7.75 0.18 5.27
C ILE A 98 -8.63 0.83 6.34
N MET A 99 -8.37 2.09 6.69
CA MET A 99 -9.18 2.84 7.64
C MET A 99 -10.62 3.01 7.13
N GLU A 100 -10.80 3.39 5.87
CA GLU A 100 -12.13 3.53 5.27
C GLU A 100 -12.92 2.21 5.26
N GLU A 101 -12.26 1.08 5.02
CA GLU A 101 -12.91 -0.24 5.09
C GLU A 101 -13.28 -0.62 6.54
N ALA A 102 -12.45 -0.26 7.52
CA ALA A 102 -12.75 -0.48 8.93
C ALA A 102 -13.93 0.39 9.41
N GLU A 103 -14.02 1.64 8.95
CA GLU A 103 -15.15 2.52 9.22
C GLU A 103 -16.44 1.99 8.56
N ARG A 104 -16.37 1.54 7.31
CA ARG A 104 -17.50 0.89 6.62
C ARG A 104 -17.99 -0.34 7.37
N LEU A 105 -17.08 -1.13 7.94
CA LEU A 105 -17.42 -2.28 8.76
C LEU A 105 -18.22 -1.86 10.00
N LEU A 106 -17.79 -0.83 10.74
CA LEU A 106 -18.53 -0.30 11.88
C LEU A 106 -19.90 0.24 11.49
N GLN A 107 -19.99 1.02 10.42
CA GLN A 107 -21.26 1.56 9.92
C GLN A 107 -22.24 0.45 9.53
N SER A 108 -21.74 -0.65 8.96
CA SER A 108 -22.58 -1.80 8.61
C SER A 108 -23.18 -2.49 9.85
N LEU A 109 -22.42 -2.57 10.94
CA LEU A 109 -22.91 -3.09 12.22
C LEU A 109 -23.95 -2.15 12.84
N ASP A 110 -23.68 -0.85 12.85
CA ASP A 110 -24.60 0.17 13.34
C ASP A 110 -25.93 0.14 12.52
N ALA A 111 -25.86 0.02 11.19
CA ALA A 111 -27.06 -0.05 10.34
C ALA A 111 -27.93 -1.29 10.62
N ASN A 112 -27.30 -2.44 10.89
CA ASN A 112 -28.01 -3.65 11.28
C ASN A 112 -28.75 -3.49 12.62
N THR A 113 -28.23 -2.68 13.55
CA THR A 113 -28.95 -2.37 14.80
C THR A 113 -30.14 -1.43 14.61
N ALA A 114 -30.07 -0.53 13.62
CA ALA A 114 -31.11 0.47 13.39
C ALA A 114 -32.29 -0.08 12.55
N ALA A 115 -32.04 -1.01 11.63
CA ALA A 115 -33.07 -1.61 10.78
C ALA A 115 -34.03 -2.53 11.56
N ASP A 116 -33.54 -3.20 12.61
CA ASP A 116 -34.38 -3.94 13.54
C ASP A 116 -35.02 -2.98 14.55
N SER A 117 -36.17 -2.45 14.16
CA SER A 117 -37.09 -1.62 14.98
C SER A 117 -37.69 -2.34 16.20
N GLY A 118 -36.98 -3.34 16.73
CA GLY A 118 -37.29 -4.11 17.92
C GLY A 118 -36.06 -4.60 18.67
N ARG A 119 -35.10 -3.72 19.03
CA ARG A 119 -34.05 -3.92 20.07
C ARG A 119 -33.49 -5.35 20.22
N LEU A 120 -33.24 -6.07 19.13
CA LEU A 120 -32.51 -7.33 19.24
C LEU A 120 -31.03 -6.99 19.21
N PRO A 121 -30.22 -7.49 20.16
CA PRO A 121 -28.77 -7.30 20.13
C PRO A 121 -28.19 -7.89 18.84
N ILE A 122 -27.13 -7.27 18.31
CA ILE A 122 -26.41 -7.82 17.14
C ILE A 122 -26.03 -9.27 17.45
N PRO A 123 -26.22 -10.20 16.49
CA PRO A 123 -25.78 -11.59 16.67
C PRO A 123 -24.29 -11.65 17.04
N PRO A 124 -23.91 -12.41 18.09
CA PRO A 124 -22.51 -12.56 18.52
C PRO A 124 -21.56 -12.98 17.40
N ARG A 125 -22.08 -13.76 16.44
CA ARG A 125 -21.36 -14.19 15.24
C ARG A 125 -20.93 -13.01 14.36
N SER A 126 -21.80 -12.03 14.12
CA SER A 126 -21.49 -10.86 13.28
C SER A 126 -20.44 -9.97 13.94
N CYS A 127 -20.50 -9.82 15.27
CA CYS A 127 -19.45 -9.13 16.02
C CYS A 127 -18.13 -9.90 15.98
N GLY A 128 -18.16 -11.23 16.13
CA GLY A 128 -16.96 -12.07 16.03
C GLY A 128 -16.28 -12.00 14.66
N GLU A 129 -17.06 -12.05 13.58
CA GLU A 129 -16.56 -11.91 12.19
C GLU A 129 -15.95 -10.51 11.97
N ALA A 130 -16.60 -9.45 12.46
CA ALA A 130 -16.06 -8.10 12.38
C ALA A 130 -14.76 -7.91 13.19
N ALA A 131 -14.66 -8.48 14.39
CA ALA A 131 -13.45 -8.43 15.20
C ALA A 131 -12.26 -9.13 14.52
N LEU A 132 -12.53 -10.26 13.85
CA LEU A 132 -11.51 -10.96 13.05
C LEU A 132 -11.07 -10.11 11.85
N LYS A 133 -12.02 -9.49 11.14
CA LYS A 133 -11.71 -8.61 10.01
C LYS A 133 -10.91 -7.38 10.44
N LEU A 134 -11.26 -6.72 11.55
CA LEU A 134 -10.46 -5.60 12.09
C LEU A 134 -9.02 -6.00 12.41
N ARG A 135 -8.81 -7.20 12.96
CA ARG A 135 -7.46 -7.72 13.23
C ARG A 135 -6.68 -7.98 11.94
N GLU A 136 -7.34 -8.52 10.93
CA GLU A 136 -6.76 -8.71 9.60
C GLU A 136 -6.37 -7.37 8.97
N LEU A 137 -7.28 -6.40 8.94
CA LEU A 137 -7.03 -5.02 8.48
C LEU A 137 -5.81 -4.42 9.18
N LYS A 138 -5.75 -4.48 10.50
CA LYS A 138 -4.62 -3.98 11.30
C LYS A 138 -3.29 -4.61 10.93
N SER A 139 -3.28 -5.91 10.58
CA SER A 139 -2.06 -6.62 10.20
C SER A 139 -1.51 -6.20 8.83
N MET A 140 -2.33 -5.58 7.99
CA MET A 140 -1.95 -5.11 6.65
C MET A 140 -1.44 -3.67 6.63
N MET A 141 -1.63 -2.94 7.73
CA MET A 141 -1.25 -1.53 7.85
C MET A 141 0.25 -1.34 8.12
N SER A 142 0.80 -0.27 7.57
CA SER A 142 2.14 0.21 7.90
C SER A 142 2.20 0.88 9.28
N ALA A 143 1.10 1.55 9.68
CA ALA A 143 0.93 2.16 11.00
C ALA A 143 -0.30 1.59 11.75
N PRO A 144 -0.17 0.38 12.36
CA PRO A 144 -1.29 -0.31 13.04
C PRO A 144 -1.95 0.48 14.18
N SER A 145 -1.24 1.46 14.76
CA SER A 145 -1.77 2.31 15.83
C SER A 145 -2.88 3.24 15.36
N ARG A 146 -2.99 3.53 14.05
CA ARG A 146 -4.05 4.37 13.48
C ARG A 146 -5.44 3.76 13.66
N LEU A 147 -5.52 2.43 13.71
CA LEU A 147 -6.79 1.70 13.89
C LEU A 147 -7.27 1.67 15.37
N ALA A 148 -6.45 2.14 16.31
CA ALA A 148 -6.71 1.97 17.74
C ALA A 148 -8.02 2.64 18.20
N ASP A 149 -8.37 3.79 17.62
CA ASP A 149 -9.61 4.49 17.98
C ASP A 149 -10.85 3.72 17.50
N ILE A 150 -10.79 3.13 16.30
CA ILE A 150 -11.84 2.27 15.73
C ILE A 150 -11.99 0.98 16.54
N GLU A 151 -10.87 0.34 16.92
CA GLU A 151 -10.89 -0.85 17.79
C GLU A 151 -11.50 -0.53 19.16
N ARG A 152 -11.14 0.61 19.75
CA ARG A 152 -11.72 1.03 21.03
C ARG A 152 -13.21 1.28 20.91
N GLU A 153 -13.65 1.96 19.86
CA GLU A 153 -15.09 2.18 19.60
C GLU A 153 -15.84 0.85 19.42
N PHE A 154 -15.26 -0.07 18.65
CA PHE A 154 -15.79 -1.41 18.47
C PHE A 154 -15.93 -2.14 19.81
N GLU A 155 -14.88 -2.13 20.64
CA GLU A 155 -14.90 -2.76 21.96
C GLU A 155 -15.92 -2.11 22.89
N GLU A 156 -16.02 -0.78 22.94
CA GLU A 156 -16.97 -0.07 23.81
C GLU A 156 -18.42 -0.36 23.43
N LYS A 157 -18.73 -0.37 22.13
CA LYS A 157 -20.10 -0.59 21.62
C LYS A 157 -20.51 -2.06 21.67
N TYR A 158 -19.59 -2.98 21.41
CA TYR A 158 -19.93 -4.38 21.10
C TYR A 158 -19.40 -5.41 22.11
N ARG A 159 -18.70 -4.98 23.19
CA ARG A 159 -18.14 -5.88 24.22
C ARG A 159 -19.14 -6.90 24.77
N THR A 160 -20.36 -6.44 25.04
CA THR A 160 -21.39 -7.24 25.70
C THR A 160 -21.98 -8.28 24.76
N SER A 161 -22.00 -8.02 23.45
CA SER A 161 -22.55 -8.94 22.44
C SER A 161 -21.60 -10.06 22.02
N ILE A 162 -20.32 -10.03 22.43
CA ILE A 162 -19.33 -11.08 22.12
C ILE A 162 -19.26 -12.16 23.22
N MET A 163 -19.78 -11.87 24.42
CA MET A 163 -19.67 -12.74 25.61
C MET A 163 -20.93 -13.57 25.93
N ASP A 164 -22.04 -13.32 25.23
CA ASP A 164 -23.29 -14.09 25.32
C ASP A 164 -23.43 -15.08 24.14
#